data_AF-A0A067EVN1-F1
#
_entry.id   AF-A0A067EVN1-F1
#
_cell.length_a   1.000
_cell.length_b   1.000
_cell.length_c   1.000
_cell.angle_alpha   90.00
_cell.angle_beta   90.00
_cell.angle_gamma   90.00
#
_symmetry.space_group_name_H-M   'P 1'
#
loop_
_entity.id
_entity.type
_entity.pdbx_description
1 polymer ?
#
loop_
_entity_poly.entity_id
_entity_poly.type
_entity_poly.pdbx_seq_one_letter_code
_entity_poly.pdbx_strand_id
1 'polypeptide(L)'
;MLLISVSYGEFAPNEENNGFIYAKVFGGFEKIRSSICDLVTISRLLNATLVIPEIQESLRSKGISYKFKSFSYLYNEEQFIASLARDVIIVKSLPENLKAARKRNEFPTFKPKVSTSPNYYIQEVLPKLKRTQVIGLILTDGGCLQSILPPSMSELQRLRCRVAFHALQFRPEIEILGRLMVERLRAWGQPFLAYHPGLVRETLAYHGCAELFQDVHTELIQYRRAQMIRQGIVNEELSVDSHLRRDNGSCPLMPEEVGILLRAMGYPPKTIIYLAGSETFGGHRVLIPLRAMFSNLVDRTSLCSQKEFSDLIGPETSLPQDLFQPPPAKSEKQLKEEWNKAGPRPRPLSPPPDRPIYLHEKEGWYGWITESDTEPSPSAMDLRNQAHRLLWDALDYIVSVEADAFFPGFHNDGSKWPDFASLVMGQRLYESAASRTYRPDRKLLAELFNITRENMYHPKHNWTVSVKEHLNRSLDENGFIRQSLFSKPVSFLSHPLPECSCRTSSATVPNELKGKDGRFLYGGEDECPKWIQRGQEAGSLELAGGKTDESESSDYDELPESDDGDSKNGTTLVFDRDEEWDPND
;
A
#
# COMPACT_ATOMS: atom_id res chain seq x y z
N MET A 1 0.27 -19.62 18.59
CA MET A 1 -0.88 -19.19 17.75
C MET A 1 -0.49 -19.50 16.32
N LEU A 2 -1.11 -20.50 15.69
CA LEU A 2 -0.77 -20.93 14.32
C LEU A 2 -1.96 -20.58 13.42
N LEU A 3 -1.76 -19.62 12.53
CA LEU A 3 -2.76 -19.18 11.56
C LEU A 3 -2.55 -19.98 10.27
N ILE A 4 -3.46 -20.92 9.96
CA ILE A 4 -3.36 -21.80 8.78
C ILE A 4 -4.64 -21.71 7.92
N SER A 5 -4.41 -21.79 6.62
CA SER A 5 -5.28 -21.59 5.44
C SER A 5 -6.69 -22.22 5.46
N VAL A 6 -7.58 -21.70 4.60
CA VAL A 6 -9.04 -22.03 4.50
C VAL A 6 -9.38 -22.24 3.00
N SER A 7 -10.31 -23.09 2.52
CA SER A 7 -11.34 -23.96 3.14
C SER A 7 -11.37 -25.37 2.48
N TYR A 8 -12.11 -26.32 3.08
CA TYR A 8 -12.85 -27.31 2.28
C TYR A 8 -14.24 -27.55 2.89
N GLY A 9 -15.27 -27.18 2.13
CA GLY A 9 -16.64 -27.65 2.24
C GLY A 9 -17.12 -28.11 0.85
N GLU A 10 -17.90 -29.17 0.78
CA GLU A 10 -18.22 -29.89 -0.46
C GLU A 10 -19.29 -29.18 -1.32
N PHE A 11 -18.91 -28.21 -2.15
CA PHE A 11 -19.74 -27.81 -3.30
C PHE A 11 -18.89 -27.49 -4.52
N ALA A 12 -18.87 -28.43 -5.47
CA ALA A 12 -18.44 -28.22 -6.87
C ALA A 12 -19.08 -26.90 -7.42
N PRO A 13 -18.43 -25.99 -8.17
CA PRO A 13 -19.21 -24.98 -8.87
C PRO A 13 -20.04 -25.67 -9.96
N ASN A 14 -21.34 -25.38 -10.02
CA ASN A 14 -22.24 -25.96 -11.01
C ASN A 14 -21.79 -25.60 -12.43
N GLU A 15 -21.84 -26.57 -13.35
CA GLU A 15 -21.57 -26.33 -14.78
C GLU A 15 -22.58 -25.33 -15.38
N GLU A 16 -23.84 -25.36 -14.91
CA GLU A 16 -24.83 -24.32 -15.16
C GLU A 16 -24.55 -23.06 -14.31
N ASN A 17 -23.99 -22.04 -14.94
CA ASN A 17 -23.77 -20.71 -14.37
C ASN A 17 -24.64 -19.65 -15.06
N ASN A 18 -24.85 -18.50 -14.41
CA ASN A 18 -25.74 -17.45 -14.89
C ASN A 18 -25.17 -16.57 -16.02
N GLY A 19 -23.95 -16.84 -16.47
CA GLY A 19 -23.21 -16.05 -17.46
C GLY A 19 -21.87 -15.52 -16.95
N PHE A 20 -21.29 -14.57 -17.68
CA PHE A 20 -19.96 -14.03 -17.44
C PHE A 20 -19.98 -12.62 -16.80
N ILE A 21 -19.08 -12.40 -15.84
CA ILE A 21 -18.76 -11.07 -15.31
C ILE A 21 -17.35 -10.70 -15.79
N TYR A 22 -17.21 -9.57 -16.48
CA TYR A 22 -15.90 -8.94 -16.68
C TYR A 22 -15.81 -7.66 -15.86
N ALA A 23 -14.63 -7.35 -15.33
CA ALA A 23 -14.43 -6.15 -14.52
C ALA A 23 -13.26 -5.30 -15.02
N LYS A 24 -13.42 -3.98 -14.89
CA LYS A 24 -12.34 -2.99 -14.99
C LYS A 24 -12.09 -2.43 -13.59
N VAL A 25 -10.89 -2.63 -13.08
CA VAL A 25 -10.48 -2.23 -11.74
C VAL A 25 -9.53 -1.05 -11.87
N PHE A 26 -9.79 0.02 -11.12
CA PHE A 26 -8.97 1.23 -11.06
C PHE A 26 -8.57 1.51 -9.60
N GLY A 27 -7.55 2.34 -9.43
CA GLY A 27 -7.08 2.85 -8.14
C GLY A 27 -5.62 2.50 -7.84
N GLY A 28 -5.18 2.83 -6.63
CA GLY A 28 -3.89 2.37 -6.12
C GLY A 28 -3.91 0.87 -5.83
N PHE A 29 -2.74 0.33 -5.50
CA PHE A 29 -2.52 -1.06 -5.11
C PHE A 29 -3.58 -1.57 -4.12
N GLU A 30 -3.93 -0.75 -3.14
CA GLU A 30 -4.87 -1.05 -2.07
C GLU A 30 -6.32 -1.20 -2.55
N LYS A 31 -6.77 -0.32 -3.45
CA LYS A 31 -8.10 -0.36 -4.06
C LYS A 31 -8.22 -1.53 -5.02
N ILE A 32 -7.15 -1.85 -5.75
CA ILE A 32 -7.08 -3.01 -6.64
C ILE A 32 -7.24 -4.31 -5.83
N ARG A 33 -6.39 -4.53 -4.80
CA ARG A 33 -6.42 -5.74 -3.96
C ARG A 33 -7.78 -5.94 -3.29
N SER A 34 -8.34 -4.87 -2.70
CA SER A 34 -9.69 -4.90 -2.11
C SER A 34 -10.80 -5.20 -3.13
N SER A 35 -10.78 -4.54 -4.30
CA SER A 35 -11.81 -4.71 -5.34
C SER A 35 -11.85 -6.14 -5.89
N ILE A 36 -10.71 -6.80 -6.04
CA ILE A 36 -10.66 -8.17 -6.57
C ILE A 36 -11.23 -9.18 -5.55
N CYS A 37 -10.97 -8.99 -4.25
CA CYS A 37 -11.57 -9.81 -3.18
C CYS A 37 -13.10 -9.77 -3.21
N ASP A 38 -13.66 -8.58 -3.39
CA ASP A 38 -15.10 -8.36 -3.48
C ASP A 38 -15.67 -8.91 -4.80
N LEU A 39 -14.96 -8.72 -5.91
CA LEU A 39 -15.37 -9.19 -7.24
C LEU A 39 -15.50 -10.71 -7.34
N VAL A 40 -14.54 -11.48 -6.80
CA VAL A 40 -14.64 -12.94 -6.72
C VAL A 40 -15.89 -13.35 -5.92
N THR A 41 -16.13 -12.66 -4.81
CA THR A 41 -17.24 -12.94 -3.90
C THR A 41 -18.60 -12.60 -4.52
N ILE A 42 -18.69 -11.49 -5.26
CA ILE A 42 -19.85 -11.11 -6.08
C ILE A 42 -20.10 -12.16 -7.17
N SER A 43 -19.03 -12.66 -7.81
CA SER A 43 -19.14 -13.71 -8.83
C SER A 43 -19.68 -15.02 -8.25
N ARG A 44 -19.24 -15.42 -7.04
CA ARG A 44 -19.82 -16.56 -6.31
C ARG A 44 -21.27 -16.33 -5.92
N LEU A 45 -21.58 -15.17 -5.34
CA LEU A 45 -22.95 -14.78 -4.94
C LEU A 45 -23.94 -14.84 -6.11
N LEU A 46 -23.49 -14.48 -7.31
CA LEU A 46 -24.29 -14.47 -8.53
C LEU A 46 -24.24 -15.78 -9.32
N ASN A 47 -23.56 -16.83 -8.82
CA ASN A 47 -23.24 -18.08 -9.54
C ASN A 47 -22.82 -17.80 -10.99
N ALA A 48 -21.79 -16.98 -11.17
CA ALA A 48 -21.33 -16.46 -12.45
C ALA A 48 -19.87 -16.83 -12.71
N THR A 49 -19.52 -17.01 -13.99
CA THR A 49 -18.12 -17.18 -14.42
C THR A 49 -17.40 -15.84 -14.36
N LEU A 50 -16.31 -15.75 -13.62
CA LEU A 50 -15.47 -14.55 -13.56
C LEU A 50 -14.48 -14.56 -14.72
N VAL A 51 -14.42 -13.48 -15.49
CA VAL A 51 -13.32 -13.21 -16.41
C VAL A 51 -12.21 -12.51 -15.62
N ILE A 52 -10.95 -12.93 -15.80
CA ILE A 52 -9.77 -12.29 -15.17
C ILE A 52 -9.88 -10.75 -15.25
N PRO A 53 -9.84 -10.03 -14.11
CA PRO A 53 -10.14 -8.61 -14.08
C PRO A 53 -9.05 -7.76 -14.72
N GLU A 54 -9.47 -6.68 -15.38
CA GLU A 54 -8.58 -5.74 -16.04
C GLU A 54 -8.20 -4.59 -15.08
N ILE A 55 -7.05 -4.70 -14.41
CA ILE A 55 -6.33 -3.58 -13.77
C ILE A 55 -6.04 -2.50 -14.84
N GLN A 56 -6.63 -1.32 -14.69
CA GLN A 56 -6.67 -0.31 -15.73
C GLN A 56 -5.44 0.58 -15.77
N GLU A 57 -4.78 0.74 -14.63
CA GLU A 57 -3.50 1.44 -14.46
C GLU A 57 -2.49 0.86 -15.45
N SER A 58 -2.27 -0.45 -15.44
CA SER A 58 -1.36 -1.14 -16.36
C SER A 58 -1.80 -1.17 -17.82
N LEU A 59 -3.11 -1.06 -18.11
CA LEU A 59 -3.63 -1.06 -19.49
C LEU A 59 -3.63 0.32 -20.17
N ARG A 60 -3.71 1.40 -19.38
CA ARG A 60 -3.74 2.77 -19.90
C ARG A 60 -2.34 3.33 -20.16
N SER A 61 -1.33 2.78 -19.49
CA SER A 61 0.09 3.10 -19.70
C SER A 61 0.51 2.88 -21.15
N LYS A 62 1.04 3.93 -21.80
CA LYS A 62 1.56 3.81 -23.16
C LYS A 62 2.93 3.15 -23.16
N GLY A 63 3.05 2.06 -23.92
CA GLY A 63 4.30 1.32 -24.12
C GLY A 63 4.82 0.58 -22.90
N ILE A 64 3.94 0.25 -21.94
CA ILE A 64 4.27 -0.69 -20.87
C ILE A 64 4.70 -2.04 -21.46
N SER A 65 5.41 -2.83 -20.66
CA SER A 65 5.90 -4.15 -21.02
C SER A 65 4.84 -5.07 -21.64
N TYR A 66 5.02 -5.39 -22.93
CA TYR A 66 4.12 -6.25 -23.70
C TYR A 66 4.23 -7.74 -23.31
N LYS A 67 5.23 -8.11 -22.48
CA LYS A 67 5.33 -9.44 -21.84
C LYS A 67 4.12 -9.72 -20.96
N PHE A 68 3.52 -8.68 -20.38
CA PHE A 68 2.46 -8.81 -19.39
C PHE A 68 1.13 -8.26 -19.90
N LYS A 69 0.06 -8.99 -19.62
CA LYS A 69 -1.31 -8.45 -19.64
C LYS A 69 -1.61 -7.77 -18.31
N SER A 70 -2.71 -7.03 -18.30
CA SER A 70 -3.29 -6.32 -17.17
C SER A 70 -3.11 -6.97 -15.77
N PHE A 71 -3.68 -8.16 -15.54
CA PHE A 71 -3.64 -8.84 -14.23
C PHE A 71 -2.25 -9.45 -13.94
N SER A 72 -1.68 -10.14 -14.94
CA SER A 72 -0.35 -10.78 -14.88
C SER A 72 0.82 -9.81 -14.69
N TYR A 73 0.58 -8.50 -14.83
CA TYR A 73 1.55 -7.46 -14.52
C TYR A 73 1.87 -7.41 -13.03
N LEU A 74 0.93 -7.81 -12.16
CA LEU A 74 1.08 -7.76 -10.70
C LEU A 74 0.92 -9.14 -10.03
N TYR A 75 -0.06 -9.93 -10.46
CA TYR A 75 -0.44 -11.18 -9.79
C TYR A 75 -0.17 -12.43 -10.62
N ASN A 76 0.00 -13.57 -9.96
CA ASN A 76 0.13 -14.88 -10.62
C ASN A 76 -1.24 -15.36 -11.13
N GLU A 77 -1.49 -15.22 -12.44
CA GLU A 77 -2.76 -15.57 -13.09
C GLU A 77 -3.12 -17.06 -12.92
N GLU A 78 -2.17 -17.97 -13.07
CA GLU A 78 -2.43 -19.42 -12.98
C GLU A 78 -2.78 -19.82 -11.54
N GLN A 79 -2.01 -19.31 -10.57
CA GLN A 79 -2.23 -19.62 -9.15
C GLN A 79 -3.53 -19.01 -8.63
N PHE A 80 -3.90 -17.82 -9.08
CA PHE A 80 -5.19 -17.19 -8.77
C PHE A 80 -6.37 -18.05 -9.26
N ILE A 81 -6.29 -18.60 -10.47
CA ILE A 81 -7.31 -19.52 -11.00
C ILE A 81 -7.31 -20.84 -10.20
N ALA A 82 -6.14 -21.45 -9.98
CA ALA A 82 -6.02 -22.73 -9.29
C ALA A 82 -6.52 -22.69 -7.84
N SER A 83 -6.20 -21.61 -7.11
CA SER A 83 -6.58 -21.42 -5.70
C SER A 83 -8.08 -21.21 -5.48
N LEU A 84 -8.81 -20.83 -6.53
CA LEU A 84 -10.24 -20.49 -6.49
C LEU A 84 -11.11 -21.46 -7.32
N ALA A 85 -10.52 -22.47 -7.96
CA ALA A 85 -11.19 -23.37 -8.89
C ALA A 85 -12.41 -24.13 -8.32
N ARG A 86 -12.49 -24.28 -6.98
CA ARG A 86 -13.65 -24.88 -6.30
C ARG A 86 -14.68 -23.87 -5.80
N ASP A 87 -14.35 -22.58 -5.79
CA ASP A 87 -15.24 -21.52 -5.34
C ASP A 87 -15.95 -20.85 -6.52
N VAL A 88 -15.20 -20.47 -7.55
CA VAL A 88 -15.69 -19.71 -8.71
C VAL A 88 -15.00 -20.23 -9.98
N ILE A 89 -15.77 -20.38 -11.07
CA ILE A 89 -15.18 -20.65 -12.38
C ILE A 89 -14.53 -19.36 -12.88
N ILE A 90 -13.20 -19.38 -13.06
CA ILE A 90 -12.43 -18.22 -13.54
C ILE A 90 -11.84 -18.53 -14.92
N VAL A 91 -12.08 -17.64 -15.89
CA VAL A 91 -11.58 -17.76 -17.27
C VAL A 91 -10.69 -16.59 -17.66
N LYS A 92 -9.61 -16.86 -18.40
CA LYS A 92 -8.64 -15.85 -18.84
C LYS A 92 -9.21 -14.80 -19.80
N SER A 93 -10.28 -15.15 -20.52
CA SER A 93 -10.95 -14.22 -21.44
C SER A 93 -12.34 -14.73 -21.82
N LEU A 94 -13.22 -13.83 -22.26
CA LEU A 94 -14.53 -14.19 -22.84
C LEU A 94 -14.35 -15.05 -24.12
N PRO A 95 -15.34 -15.91 -24.45
CA PRO A 95 -15.52 -16.50 -25.79
C PRO A 95 -15.47 -15.47 -26.93
N GLU A 96 -14.98 -15.84 -28.11
CA GLU A 96 -14.70 -14.89 -29.22
C GLU A 96 -15.93 -14.13 -29.73
N ASN A 97 -17.09 -14.81 -29.82
CA ASN A 97 -18.36 -14.16 -30.15
C ASN A 97 -18.73 -13.07 -29.12
N LEU A 98 -18.52 -13.33 -27.83
CA LEU A 98 -18.78 -12.40 -26.74
C LEU A 98 -17.71 -11.29 -26.66
N LYS A 99 -16.45 -11.57 -27.02
CA LYS A 99 -15.41 -10.53 -27.18
C LYS A 99 -15.78 -9.50 -28.23
N ALA A 100 -16.31 -9.94 -29.38
CA ALA A 100 -16.73 -9.04 -30.44
C ALA A 100 -17.89 -8.13 -29.99
N ALA A 101 -18.90 -8.70 -29.31
CA ALA A 101 -20.00 -7.95 -28.71
C ALA A 101 -19.54 -6.94 -27.63
N ARG A 102 -18.61 -7.34 -26.76
CA ARG A 102 -17.99 -6.45 -25.76
C ARG A 102 -17.28 -5.26 -26.41
N LYS A 103 -16.55 -5.47 -27.51
CA LYS A 103 -15.88 -4.39 -28.26
C LYS A 103 -16.87 -3.38 -28.87
N ARG A 104 -18.10 -3.80 -29.16
CA ARG A 104 -19.20 -2.94 -29.65
C ARG A 104 -20.04 -2.32 -28.52
N ASN A 105 -19.66 -2.53 -27.25
CA ASN A 105 -20.37 -2.07 -26.04
C ASN A 105 -21.82 -2.58 -25.92
N GLU A 106 -22.09 -3.79 -26.42
CA GLU A 106 -23.44 -4.38 -26.42
C GLU A 106 -23.92 -4.89 -25.05
N PHE A 107 -23.04 -4.91 -24.04
CA PHE A 107 -23.34 -5.45 -22.70
C PHE A 107 -23.55 -4.35 -21.64
N PRO A 108 -24.54 -4.53 -20.74
CA PRO A 108 -24.77 -3.57 -19.66
C PRO A 108 -23.58 -3.52 -18.71
N THR A 109 -23.21 -2.31 -18.28
CA THR A 109 -22.09 -2.06 -17.38
C THR A 109 -22.56 -1.34 -16.13
N PHE A 110 -22.20 -1.85 -14.94
CA PHE A 110 -22.56 -1.29 -13.64
C PHE A 110 -21.33 -0.65 -12.98
N LYS A 111 -21.60 0.39 -12.18
CA LYS A 111 -20.60 1.11 -11.36
C LYS A 111 -21.05 1.06 -9.89
N PRO A 112 -20.84 -0.06 -9.17
CA PRO A 112 -21.21 -0.15 -7.77
C PRO A 112 -20.39 0.84 -6.94
N LYS A 113 -20.99 1.38 -5.88
CA LYS A 113 -20.32 2.30 -4.94
C LYS A 113 -19.61 1.50 -3.83
N VAL A 114 -18.73 2.18 -3.09
CA VAL A 114 -18.13 1.65 -1.85
C VAL A 114 -19.23 1.14 -0.91
N SER A 115 -19.00 -0.02 -0.31
CA SER A 115 -19.90 -0.73 0.62
C SER A 115 -21.30 -1.04 0.06
N THR A 116 -21.43 -1.31 -1.24
CA THR A 116 -22.69 -1.77 -1.85
C THR A 116 -23.16 -3.10 -1.25
N SER A 117 -24.46 -3.25 -0.99
CA SER A 117 -25.02 -4.43 -0.32
C SER A 117 -25.17 -5.64 -1.26
N PRO A 118 -25.14 -6.89 -0.74
CA PRO A 118 -25.43 -8.10 -1.52
C PRO A 118 -26.77 -8.04 -2.25
N ASN A 119 -27.79 -7.42 -1.62
CA ASN A 119 -29.13 -7.29 -2.19
C ASN A 119 -29.13 -6.48 -3.49
N TYR A 120 -28.28 -5.46 -3.63
CA TYR A 120 -28.11 -4.75 -4.91
C TYR A 120 -27.65 -5.70 -6.01
N TYR A 121 -26.66 -6.55 -5.75
CA TYR A 121 -26.20 -7.52 -6.73
C TYR A 121 -27.28 -8.55 -7.10
N ILE A 122 -28.03 -9.06 -6.12
CA ILE A 122 -29.11 -10.05 -6.33
C ILE A 122 -30.31 -9.43 -7.07
N GLN A 123 -30.73 -8.22 -6.71
CA GLN A 123 -31.96 -7.59 -7.23
C GLN A 123 -31.70 -6.78 -8.50
N GLU A 124 -30.58 -6.05 -8.57
CA GLU A 124 -30.25 -5.21 -9.73
C GLU A 124 -29.36 -5.93 -10.73
N VAL A 125 -28.28 -6.61 -10.34
CA VAL A 125 -27.31 -7.14 -11.31
C VAL A 125 -27.73 -8.50 -11.88
N LEU A 126 -28.13 -9.45 -11.02
CA LEU A 126 -28.50 -10.82 -11.42
C LEU A 126 -29.56 -10.89 -12.53
N PRO A 127 -30.65 -10.09 -12.53
CA PRO A 127 -31.67 -10.20 -13.57
C PRO A 127 -31.19 -9.69 -14.93
N LYS A 128 -30.26 -8.72 -14.98
CA LYS A 128 -29.65 -8.32 -16.25
C LYS A 128 -28.65 -9.39 -16.70
N LEU A 129 -27.83 -9.93 -15.80
CA LEU A 129 -26.89 -11.02 -16.10
C LEU A 129 -27.58 -12.24 -16.72
N LYS A 130 -28.65 -12.75 -16.10
CA LYS A 130 -29.43 -13.87 -16.67
C LYS A 130 -29.98 -13.59 -18.09
N ARG A 131 -30.38 -12.34 -18.37
CA ARG A 131 -30.93 -11.93 -19.67
C ARG A 131 -29.86 -11.73 -20.75
N THR A 132 -28.72 -11.12 -20.41
CA THR A 132 -27.69 -10.72 -21.38
C THR A 132 -26.52 -11.69 -21.45
N GLN A 133 -26.43 -12.65 -20.53
CA GLN A 133 -25.34 -13.64 -20.35
C GLN A 133 -23.95 -13.04 -20.09
N VAL A 134 -23.77 -11.73 -20.24
CA VAL A 134 -22.53 -11.01 -19.93
C VAL A 134 -22.88 -9.65 -19.32
N ILE A 135 -22.18 -9.28 -18.23
CA ILE A 135 -22.24 -7.94 -17.65
C ILE A 135 -20.84 -7.39 -17.36
N GLY A 136 -20.68 -6.08 -17.46
CA GLY A 136 -19.48 -5.36 -17.07
C GLY A 136 -19.57 -4.75 -15.68
N LEU A 137 -18.49 -4.78 -14.91
CA LEU A 137 -18.32 -3.97 -13.69
C LEU A 137 -17.17 -2.96 -13.89
N ILE A 138 -17.34 -1.74 -13.39
CA ILE A 138 -16.26 -0.75 -13.26
C ILE A 138 -16.13 -0.41 -11.78
N LEU A 139 -14.95 -0.70 -11.21
CA LEU A 139 -14.64 -0.57 -9.79
C LEU A 139 -13.51 0.45 -9.63
N THR A 140 -13.75 1.57 -8.93
CA THR A 140 -12.78 2.69 -8.86
C THR A 140 -12.24 3.01 -7.46
N ASP A 141 -12.99 2.65 -6.42
CA ASP A 141 -12.83 3.23 -5.09
C ASP A 141 -12.36 2.21 -4.03
N GLY A 142 -12.19 0.94 -4.43
CA GLY A 142 -12.07 -0.19 -3.50
C GLY A 142 -13.41 -0.58 -2.87
N GLY A 143 -13.43 -1.67 -2.10
CA GLY A 143 -14.55 -2.05 -1.22
C GLY A 143 -15.94 -2.06 -1.88
N CYS A 144 -16.10 -2.61 -3.08
CA CYS A 144 -17.37 -2.58 -3.80
C CYS A 144 -18.45 -3.52 -3.23
N LEU A 145 -18.14 -4.28 -2.18
CA LEU A 145 -19.08 -5.05 -1.38
C LEU A 145 -19.00 -4.60 0.09
N GLN A 146 -20.15 -4.55 0.80
CA GLN A 146 -20.20 -4.16 2.21
C GLN A 146 -19.16 -4.92 3.07
N SER A 147 -18.50 -4.22 3.99
CA SER A 147 -17.34 -4.76 4.73
C SER A 147 -17.65 -6.05 5.49
N ILE A 148 -18.78 -6.07 6.22
CA ILE A 148 -19.25 -7.23 6.96
C ILE A 148 -20.54 -7.74 6.33
N LEU A 149 -20.52 -8.99 5.87
CA LEU A 149 -21.70 -9.67 5.33
C LEU A 149 -22.62 -10.20 6.45
N PRO A 150 -23.92 -10.46 6.17
CA PRO A 150 -24.81 -11.07 7.15
C PRO A 150 -24.32 -12.47 7.58
N PRO A 151 -24.67 -12.97 8.78
CA PRO A 151 -24.24 -14.31 9.23
C PRO A 151 -24.61 -15.45 8.29
N SER A 152 -25.70 -15.34 7.53
CA SER A 152 -26.12 -16.29 6.49
C SER A 152 -25.20 -16.33 5.25
N MET A 153 -24.21 -15.43 5.18
CA MET A 153 -23.22 -15.31 4.11
C MET A 153 -21.77 -15.44 4.65
N SER A 154 -21.58 -16.11 5.78
CA SER A 154 -20.26 -16.35 6.39
C SER A 154 -19.25 -16.98 5.42
N GLU A 155 -19.67 -17.93 4.58
CA GLU A 155 -18.81 -18.55 3.56
C GLU A 155 -18.33 -17.55 2.49
N LEU A 156 -19.15 -16.55 2.15
CA LEU A 156 -18.73 -15.48 1.25
C LEU A 156 -17.73 -14.54 1.93
N GLN A 157 -17.85 -14.32 3.25
CA GLN A 157 -16.86 -13.57 4.03
C GLN A 157 -15.52 -14.33 4.09
N ARG A 158 -15.56 -15.65 4.30
CA ARG A 158 -14.39 -16.55 4.27
C ARG A 158 -13.73 -16.61 2.89
N LEU A 159 -14.52 -16.56 1.81
CA LEU A 159 -13.99 -16.47 0.46
C LEU A 159 -13.16 -15.18 0.26
N ARG A 160 -13.63 -14.02 0.74
CA ARG A 160 -12.85 -12.76 0.70
C ARG A 160 -11.52 -12.89 1.44
N CYS A 161 -11.50 -13.53 2.61
CA CYS A 161 -10.25 -13.85 3.32
C CYS A 161 -9.29 -14.67 2.45
N ARG A 162 -9.79 -15.76 1.85
CA ARG A 162 -8.96 -16.64 1.02
C ARG A 162 -8.42 -15.94 -0.22
N VAL A 163 -9.24 -15.09 -0.86
CA VAL A 163 -8.80 -14.30 -2.02
C VAL A 163 -7.71 -13.31 -1.60
N ALA A 164 -7.91 -12.57 -0.51
CA ALA A 164 -6.95 -11.59 0.00
C ALA A 164 -5.62 -12.24 0.41
N PHE A 165 -5.66 -13.25 1.26
CA PHE A 165 -4.49 -13.77 1.95
C PHE A 165 -3.80 -14.96 1.25
N HIS A 166 -4.49 -15.67 0.33
CA HIS A 166 -3.95 -16.87 -0.32
C HIS A 166 -3.97 -16.85 -1.85
N ALA A 167 -5.05 -16.38 -2.50
CA ALA A 167 -5.17 -16.46 -3.96
C ALA A 167 -4.50 -15.30 -4.70
N LEU A 168 -4.47 -14.09 -4.12
CA LEU A 168 -3.78 -12.92 -4.68
C LEU A 168 -2.29 -12.93 -4.34
N GLN A 169 -1.60 -13.97 -4.82
CA GLN A 169 -0.13 -14.08 -4.81
C GLN A 169 0.45 -13.22 -5.94
N PHE A 170 1.62 -12.64 -5.70
CA PHE A 170 2.27 -11.82 -6.71
C PHE A 170 2.86 -12.70 -7.81
N ARG A 171 3.26 -12.09 -8.92
CA ARG A 171 4.08 -12.79 -9.91
C ARG A 171 5.41 -13.22 -9.23
N PRO A 172 5.94 -14.45 -9.45
CA PRO A 172 7.12 -14.96 -8.76
C PRO A 172 8.35 -14.05 -8.79
N GLU A 173 8.60 -13.34 -9.91
CA GLU A 173 9.70 -12.36 -9.99
C GLU A 173 9.59 -11.24 -8.92
N ILE A 174 8.37 -10.82 -8.54
CA ILE A 174 8.13 -9.83 -7.47
C ILE A 174 8.43 -10.45 -6.09
N GLU A 175 8.00 -11.68 -5.85
CA GLU A 175 8.18 -12.38 -4.57
C GLU A 175 9.64 -12.76 -4.30
N ILE A 176 10.40 -13.07 -5.35
CA ILE A 176 11.85 -13.30 -5.26
C ILE A 176 12.57 -12.00 -4.92
N LEU A 177 12.30 -10.92 -5.64
CA LEU A 177 12.95 -9.63 -5.40
C LEU A 177 12.57 -9.01 -4.05
N GLY A 178 11.30 -9.12 -3.63
CA GLY A 178 10.84 -8.66 -2.32
C GLY A 178 11.53 -9.41 -1.17
N ARG A 179 11.68 -10.73 -1.27
CA ARG A 179 12.47 -11.51 -0.29
C ARG A 179 13.95 -11.10 -0.29
N LEU A 180 14.56 -10.89 -1.46
CA LEU A 180 15.93 -10.42 -1.56
C LEU A 180 16.14 -9.03 -0.93
N MET A 181 15.16 -8.13 -1.02
CA MET A 181 15.19 -6.83 -0.31
C MET A 181 15.13 -7.01 1.21
N VAL A 182 14.32 -7.96 1.71
CA VAL A 182 14.26 -8.31 3.14
C VAL A 182 15.56 -8.96 3.61
N GLU A 183 16.17 -9.84 2.80
CA GLU A 183 17.50 -10.42 3.07
C GLU A 183 18.58 -9.34 3.16
N ARG A 184 18.57 -8.36 2.24
CA ARG A 184 19.48 -7.20 2.26
C ARG A 184 19.35 -6.37 3.54
N LEU A 185 18.12 -6.16 4.04
CA LEU A 185 17.87 -5.49 5.33
C LEU A 185 18.37 -6.33 6.52
N ARG A 186 18.03 -7.62 6.55
CA ARG A 186 18.43 -8.55 7.63
C ARG A 186 19.95 -8.79 7.67
N ALA A 187 20.64 -8.69 6.53
CA ALA A 187 22.10 -8.82 6.44
C ALA A 187 22.88 -7.76 7.23
N TRP A 188 22.24 -6.66 7.65
CA TRP A 188 22.84 -5.64 8.53
C TRP A 188 22.93 -6.10 10.00
N GLY A 189 22.49 -7.32 10.32
CA GLY A 189 22.68 -7.97 11.62
C GLY A 189 21.80 -7.44 12.76
N GLN A 190 20.76 -6.67 12.45
CA GLN A 190 19.86 -6.04 13.43
C GLN A 190 18.42 -5.98 12.88
N PRO A 191 17.39 -5.96 13.74
CA PRO A 191 16.00 -5.85 13.30
C PRO A 191 15.71 -4.51 12.64
N PHE A 192 14.73 -4.49 11.72
CA PHE A 192 14.30 -3.29 11.01
C PHE A 192 12.83 -2.95 11.25
N LEU A 193 12.53 -1.66 11.21
CA LEU A 193 11.17 -1.13 11.31
C LEU A 193 10.72 -0.65 9.93
N ALA A 194 9.57 -1.11 9.45
CA ALA A 194 8.92 -0.53 8.28
C ALA A 194 7.99 0.61 8.69
N TYR A 195 8.15 1.77 8.06
CA TYR A 195 7.34 2.96 8.25
C TYR A 195 6.66 3.33 6.93
N HIS A 196 5.33 3.41 6.94
CA HIS A 196 4.55 3.92 5.82
C HIS A 196 3.93 5.28 6.21
N PRO A 197 4.37 6.42 5.64
CA PRO A 197 3.92 7.74 6.06
C PRO A 197 2.45 8.00 5.71
N GLY A 198 1.97 7.47 4.58
CA GLY A 198 0.61 7.70 4.08
C GLY A 198 0.34 9.15 3.65
N LEU A 199 1.39 9.94 3.44
CA LEU A 199 1.34 11.25 2.79
C LEU A 199 1.10 11.07 1.29
N VAL A 200 -0.14 10.79 0.91
CA VAL A 200 -0.58 10.67 -0.49
C VAL A 200 -1.52 11.83 -0.81
N ARG A 201 -1.35 12.49 -1.96
CA ARG A 201 -2.15 13.67 -2.37
C ARG A 201 -3.66 13.43 -2.24
N GLU A 202 -4.10 12.24 -2.64
CA GLU A 202 -5.50 11.79 -2.54
C GLU A 202 -6.02 11.76 -1.10
N THR A 203 -5.28 11.13 -0.19
CA THR A 203 -5.62 11.04 1.24
C THR A 203 -5.68 12.43 1.87
N LEU A 204 -4.67 13.26 1.60
CA LEU A 204 -4.57 14.62 2.13
C LEU A 204 -5.73 15.51 1.63
N ALA A 205 -6.11 15.38 0.35
CA ALA A 205 -7.24 16.12 -0.24
C ALA A 205 -8.60 15.66 0.32
N TYR A 206 -8.80 14.35 0.45
CA TYR A 206 -10.04 13.78 1.01
C TYR A 206 -10.26 14.22 2.45
N HIS A 207 -9.21 14.19 3.29
CA HIS A 207 -9.29 14.59 4.69
C HIS A 207 -9.20 16.10 4.94
N GLY A 208 -8.80 16.89 3.94
CA GLY A 208 -8.66 18.34 4.07
C GLY A 208 -7.45 18.73 4.94
N CYS A 209 -6.31 18.10 4.70
CA CYS A 209 -5.07 18.27 5.45
C CYS A 209 -4.07 19.17 4.70
N ALA A 210 -4.57 20.25 4.09
CA ALA A 210 -3.80 21.09 3.16
C ALA A 210 -2.70 21.91 3.88
N GLU A 211 -3.01 22.42 5.07
CA GLU A 211 -2.14 23.33 5.83
C GLU A 211 -1.08 22.58 6.67
N LEU A 212 -1.00 21.25 6.55
CA LEU A 212 0.20 20.49 6.98
C LEU A 212 1.43 20.86 6.17
N PHE A 213 1.21 21.37 4.95
CA PHE A 213 2.22 21.93 4.09
C PHE A 213 2.11 23.46 4.12
N GLN A 214 3.24 24.14 3.89
CA GLN A 214 3.36 25.60 3.95
C GLN A 214 4.05 26.12 2.67
N ASP A 215 3.65 25.56 1.52
CA ASP A 215 4.22 25.81 0.20
C ASP A 215 3.21 25.41 -0.90
N VAL A 216 3.68 25.23 -2.14
CA VAL A 216 2.88 24.80 -3.30
C VAL A 216 2.05 23.52 -3.07
N HIS A 217 2.43 22.67 -2.10
CA HIS A 217 1.70 21.45 -1.77
C HIS A 217 0.31 21.72 -1.17
N THR A 218 0.10 22.88 -0.53
CA THR A 218 -1.22 23.31 -0.02
C THR A 218 -2.21 23.51 -1.16
N GLU A 219 -1.82 24.25 -2.19
CA GLU A 219 -2.64 24.53 -3.38
C GLU A 219 -3.00 23.24 -4.14
N LEU A 220 -2.05 22.30 -4.25
CA LEU A 220 -2.27 20.99 -4.85
C LEU A 220 -3.33 20.15 -4.12
N ILE A 221 -3.28 20.14 -2.79
CA ILE A 221 -4.25 19.42 -1.97
C ILE A 221 -5.64 20.04 -2.14
N GLN A 222 -5.73 21.38 -2.10
CA GLN A 222 -7.00 22.10 -2.29
C GLN A 222 -7.56 21.90 -3.69
N TYR A 223 -6.74 22.03 -4.74
CA TYR A 223 -7.14 21.78 -6.12
C TYR A 223 -7.69 20.36 -6.31
N ARG A 224 -6.99 19.35 -5.76
CA ARG A 224 -7.45 17.96 -5.83
C ARG A 224 -8.75 17.75 -5.04
N ARG A 225 -8.91 18.40 -3.88
CA ARG A 225 -10.16 18.40 -3.10
C ARG A 225 -11.32 19.02 -3.88
N ALA A 226 -11.09 20.11 -4.60
CA ALA A 226 -12.10 20.73 -5.47
C ALA A 226 -12.56 19.77 -6.59
N GLN A 227 -11.65 18.98 -7.19
CA GLN A 227 -12.03 17.93 -8.12
C GLN A 227 -12.89 16.84 -7.45
N MET A 228 -12.53 16.38 -6.24
CA MET A 228 -13.30 15.38 -5.50
C MET A 228 -14.72 15.86 -5.15
N ILE A 229 -14.87 17.13 -4.77
CA ILE A 229 -16.18 17.76 -4.51
C ILE A 229 -17.02 17.79 -5.78
N ARG A 230 -16.45 18.23 -6.92
CA ARG A 230 -17.13 18.22 -8.24
C ARG A 230 -17.55 16.80 -8.68
N GLN A 231 -16.84 15.78 -8.22
CA GLN A 231 -17.14 14.37 -8.49
C GLN A 231 -18.13 13.73 -7.49
N GLY A 232 -18.54 14.44 -6.44
CA GLY A 232 -19.40 13.91 -5.38
C GLY A 232 -18.74 12.85 -4.49
N ILE A 233 -17.41 12.83 -4.46
CA ILE A 233 -16.59 11.96 -3.58
C ILE A 233 -16.52 12.56 -2.17
N VAL A 234 -16.36 13.89 -2.09
CA VAL A 234 -16.35 14.67 -0.85
C VAL A 234 -17.59 15.56 -0.85
N ASN A 235 -18.40 15.46 0.21
CA ASN A 235 -19.65 16.24 0.40
C ASN A 235 -19.48 17.33 1.46
N GLU A 236 -18.26 17.87 1.56
CA GLU A 236 -17.85 18.89 2.53
C GLU A 236 -17.37 20.16 1.80
N GLU A 237 -17.10 21.22 2.56
CA GLU A 237 -16.52 22.45 2.03
C GLU A 237 -15.09 22.26 1.50
N LEU A 238 -14.70 23.13 0.56
CA LEU A 238 -13.39 23.12 -0.08
C LEU A 238 -12.29 23.51 0.90
N SER A 239 -12.43 24.68 1.53
CA SER A 239 -11.56 25.11 2.62
C SER A 239 -12.07 24.53 3.92
N VAL A 240 -11.21 23.85 4.67
CA VAL A 240 -11.49 23.33 6.01
C VAL A 240 -10.26 23.57 6.87
N ASP A 241 -10.47 23.82 8.15
CA ASP A 241 -9.40 23.97 9.14
C ASP A 241 -8.61 22.66 9.27
N SER A 242 -7.40 22.62 8.71
CA SER A 242 -6.56 21.42 8.69
C SER A 242 -5.98 21.13 10.08
N HIS A 243 -5.82 22.16 10.92
CA HIS A 243 -5.38 21.99 12.31
C HIS A 243 -6.46 21.27 13.11
N LEU A 244 -7.73 21.66 13.00
CA LEU A 244 -8.86 20.97 13.61
C LEU A 244 -9.05 19.54 13.06
N ARG A 245 -8.72 19.29 11.78
CA ARG A 245 -8.70 17.92 11.22
C ARG A 245 -7.56 17.08 11.81
N ARG A 246 -6.35 17.66 11.97
CA ARG A 246 -5.21 17.01 12.64
C ARG A 246 -5.49 16.72 14.11
N ASP A 247 -6.03 17.68 14.85
CA ASP A 247 -6.39 17.52 16.27
C ASP A 247 -7.50 16.47 16.47
N ASN A 248 -8.39 16.29 15.49
CA ASN A 248 -9.35 15.17 15.48
C ASN A 248 -8.78 13.85 14.91
N GLY A 249 -7.46 13.76 14.68
CA GLY A 249 -6.79 12.55 14.20
C GLY A 249 -7.09 12.16 12.76
N SER A 250 -7.72 13.03 11.97
CA SER A 250 -8.11 12.75 10.57
C SER A 250 -6.94 12.83 9.58
N CYS A 251 -5.84 13.47 9.97
CA CYS A 251 -4.67 13.66 9.10
C CYS A 251 -3.54 12.67 9.41
N PRO A 252 -2.63 12.39 8.45
CA PRO A 252 -1.42 11.62 8.71
C PRO A 252 -0.54 12.26 9.80
N LEU A 253 0.20 11.42 10.53
CA LEU A 253 1.33 11.85 11.35
C LEU A 253 2.51 12.19 10.44
N MET A 254 3.13 13.35 10.66
CA MET A 254 4.29 13.78 9.90
C MET A 254 5.53 12.93 10.23
N PRO A 255 6.48 12.74 9.30
CA PRO A 255 7.70 11.97 9.57
C PRO A 255 8.53 12.48 10.76
N GLU A 256 8.51 13.80 11.00
CA GLU A 256 9.05 14.44 12.20
C GLU A 256 8.39 13.93 13.49
N GLU A 257 7.05 13.98 13.55
CA GLU A 257 6.28 13.47 14.69
C GLU A 257 6.60 11.99 14.94
N VAL A 258 6.56 11.16 13.89
CA VAL A 258 6.85 9.72 14.00
C VAL A 258 8.28 9.47 14.49
N GLY A 259 9.27 10.22 14.00
CA GLY A 259 10.64 10.10 14.49
C GLY A 259 10.78 10.43 15.99
N ILE A 260 10.04 11.42 16.48
CA ILE A 260 10.01 11.77 17.91
C ILE A 260 9.31 10.67 18.72
N LEU A 261 8.22 10.08 18.22
CA LEU A 261 7.55 8.93 18.85
C LEU A 261 8.46 7.70 18.93
N LEU A 262 9.22 7.39 17.88
CA LEU A 262 10.17 6.27 17.87
C LEU A 262 11.32 6.50 18.86
N ARG A 263 11.90 7.72 18.93
CA ARG A 263 12.88 8.06 19.96
C ARG A 263 12.29 7.96 21.37
N ALA A 264 11.05 8.41 21.57
CA ALA A 264 10.34 8.28 22.84
C ALA A 264 10.11 6.82 23.23
N MET A 265 9.84 5.92 22.27
CA MET A 265 9.77 4.48 22.48
C MET A 265 11.12 3.82 22.82
N GLY A 266 12.24 4.52 22.60
CA GLY A 266 13.59 4.02 22.88
C GLY A 266 14.29 3.38 21.67
N TYR A 267 13.80 3.58 20.45
CA TYR A 267 14.52 3.18 19.25
C TYR A 267 15.83 4.01 19.12
N PRO A 268 17.01 3.37 19.01
CA PRO A 268 18.28 4.10 18.90
C PRO A 268 18.43 4.79 17.52
N PRO A 269 19.25 5.86 17.39
CA PRO A 269 19.48 6.54 16.11
C PRO A 269 20.04 5.66 14.97
N LYS A 270 20.60 4.50 15.30
CA LYS A 270 21.08 3.48 14.35
C LYS A 270 19.99 2.49 13.88
N THR A 271 18.75 2.61 14.36
CA THR A 271 17.62 1.76 13.94
C THR A 271 17.47 1.82 12.42
N ILE A 272 17.41 0.66 11.77
CA ILE A 272 17.09 0.57 10.35
C ILE A 272 15.60 0.87 10.19
N ILE A 273 15.28 1.93 9.43
CA ILE A 273 13.91 2.28 9.08
C ILE A 273 13.76 2.10 7.58
N TYR A 274 12.93 1.14 7.17
CA TYR A 274 12.48 1.00 5.80
C TYR A 274 11.29 1.93 5.54
N LEU A 275 11.44 2.88 4.62
CA LEU A 275 10.36 3.75 4.18
C LEU A 275 9.57 3.09 3.06
N ALA A 276 8.33 2.72 3.35
CA ALA A 276 7.39 2.10 2.42
C ALA A 276 6.43 3.13 1.81
N GLY A 277 5.99 2.87 0.57
CA GLY A 277 4.97 3.63 -0.17
C GLY A 277 5.56 4.21 -1.45
N SER A 278 5.01 3.83 -2.61
CA SER A 278 5.55 4.22 -3.93
C SER A 278 5.61 5.74 -4.18
N GLU A 279 4.88 6.53 -3.39
CA GLU A 279 4.84 7.98 -3.41
C GLU A 279 4.80 8.55 -1.99
N THR A 280 5.61 9.57 -1.72
CA THR A 280 5.49 10.42 -0.52
C THR A 280 5.34 11.86 -0.98
N PHE A 281 4.14 12.42 -0.80
CA PHE A 281 3.81 13.79 -1.15
C PHE A 281 4.61 14.76 -0.25
N GLY A 282 5.22 15.78 -0.86
CA GLY A 282 6.29 16.58 -0.24
C GLY A 282 7.72 16.03 -0.47
N GLY A 283 7.84 14.82 -1.03
CA GLY A 283 9.12 14.21 -1.44
C GLY A 283 10.13 14.07 -0.30
N HIS A 284 11.42 14.17 -0.65
CA HIS A 284 12.51 14.07 0.32
C HIS A 284 12.48 15.16 1.41
N ARG A 285 11.88 16.33 1.12
CA ARG A 285 11.86 17.49 2.04
C ARG A 285 11.17 17.16 3.37
N VAL A 286 10.04 16.45 3.33
CA VAL A 286 9.30 16.07 4.54
C VAL A 286 9.97 14.95 5.36
N LEU A 287 10.97 14.28 4.79
CA LEU A 287 11.72 13.20 5.45
C LEU A 287 12.99 13.69 6.16
N ILE A 288 13.43 14.94 5.94
CA ILE A 288 14.66 15.51 6.51
C ILE A 288 14.70 15.34 8.05
N PRO A 289 13.65 15.68 8.84
CA PRO A 289 13.71 15.53 10.29
C PRO A 289 13.82 14.06 10.73
N LEU A 290 13.17 13.14 10.01
CA LEU A 290 13.25 11.70 10.30
C LEU A 290 14.66 11.17 10.04
N ARG A 291 15.28 11.55 8.92
CA ARG A 291 16.67 11.19 8.57
C ARG A 291 17.70 11.80 9.53
N ALA A 292 17.44 12.99 10.07
CA ALA A 292 18.27 13.61 11.11
C ALA A 292 18.18 12.87 12.47
N MET A 293 17.06 12.22 12.77
CA MET A 293 16.88 11.39 13.98
C MET A 293 17.37 9.95 13.81
N PHE A 294 17.28 9.40 12.61
CA PHE A 294 17.66 8.02 12.28
C PHE A 294 18.52 7.98 11.02
N SER A 295 19.81 7.71 11.19
CA SER A 295 20.78 7.72 10.09
C SER A 295 20.52 6.63 9.05
N ASN A 296 19.92 5.52 9.49
CA ASN A 296 19.69 4.31 8.70
C ASN A 296 18.27 4.29 8.09
N LEU A 297 17.84 5.41 7.51
CA LEU A 297 16.59 5.53 6.76
C LEU A 297 16.80 5.11 5.30
N VAL A 298 16.30 3.93 4.93
CA VAL A 298 16.43 3.28 3.62
C VAL A 298 15.07 3.13 2.94
N ASP A 299 15.08 3.03 1.62
CA ASP A 299 13.88 2.75 0.82
C ASP A 299 14.18 1.76 -0.32
N ARG A 300 13.17 1.42 -1.11
CA ARG A 300 13.30 0.50 -2.25
C ARG A 300 14.36 0.91 -3.28
N THR A 301 14.67 2.19 -3.46
CA THR A 301 15.69 2.65 -4.42
C THR A 301 17.10 2.34 -3.92
N SER A 302 17.30 2.28 -2.60
CA SER A 302 18.55 1.84 -1.97
C SER A 302 18.70 0.31 -1.89
N LEU A 303 17.59 -0.45 -1.97
CA LEU A 303 17.57 -1.91 -1.82
C LEU A 303 17.35 -2.68 -3.13
N CYS A 304 16.96 -2.01 -4.21
CA CYS A 304 16.70 -2.60 -5.52
C CYS A 304 17.48 -1.83 -6.59
N SER A 305 18.35 -2.53 -7.32
CA SER A 305 19.10 -1.91 -8.40
C SER A 305 18.21 -1.58 -9.60
N GLN A 306 18.60 -0.55 -10.38
CA GLN A 306 17.88 -0.19 -11.60
C GLN A 306 17.72 -1.37 -12.57
N LYS A 307 18.70 -2.30 -12.60
CA LYS A 307 18.62 -3.52 -13.40
C LYS A 307 17.54 -4.46 -12.90
N GLU A 308 17.54 -4.81 -11.61
CA GLU A 308 16.53 -5.70 -11.01
C GLU A 308 15.11 -5.17 -11.21
N PHE A 309 14.90 -3.85 -11.06
CA PHE A 309 13.61 -3.25 -11.33
C PHE A 309 13.23 -3.26 -12.82
N SER A 310 14.21 -3.04 -13.72
CA SER A 310 13.97 -3.13 -15.17
C SER A 310 13.64 -4.56 -15.62
N ASP A 311 14.31 -5.56 -15.06
CA ASP A 311 14.02 -6.98 -15.28
C ASP A 311 12.61 -7.34 -14.77
N LEU A 312 12.16 -6.71 -13.67
CA LEU A 312 10.81 -6.87 -13.13
C LEU A 312 9.73 -6.24 -14.02
N ILE A 313 9.97 -5.03 -14.55
CA ILE A 313 9.08 -4.37 -15.52
C ILE A 313 9.01 -5.20 -16.81
N GLY A 314 10.15 -5.71 -17.29
CA GLY A 314 10.27 -6.40 -18.57
C GLY A 314 10.38 -5.44 -19.77
N PRO A 315 10.32 -5.97 -21.01
CA PRO A 315 10.68 -5.22 -22.21
C PRO A 315 9.60 -4.19 -22.60
N GLU A 316 9.92 -2.91 -22.48
CA GLU A 316 9.02 -1.79 -22.81
C GLU A 316 9.23 -1.23 -24.22
N THR A 317 8.19 -0.58 -24.76
CA THR A 317 8.34 0.24 -25.97
C THR A 317 8.96 1.58 -25.63
N SER A 318 9.94 2.04 -26.41
CA SER A 318 10.47 3.41 -26.29
C SER A 318 9.35 4.44 -26.52
N LEU A 319 9.26 5.42 -25.62
CA LEU A 319 8.44 6.61 -25.88
C LEU A 319 9.21 7.57 -26.77
N PRO A 320 8.52 8.41 -27.57
CA PRO A 320 9.14 9.60 -28.14
C PRO A 320 9.80 10.40 -27.04
N GLN A 321 11.04 10.83 -27.26
CA GLN A 321 11.75 11.69 -26.33
C GLN A 321 11.01 13.03 -26.27
N ASP A 322 10.61 13.48 -25.08
CA ASP A 322 9.94 14.76 -24.93
C ASP A 322 10.99 15.87 -25.08
N LEU A 323 11.15 16.35 -26.32
CA LEU A 323 12.09 17.39 -26.66
C LEU A 323 11.56 18.71 -26.08
N PHE A 324 12.01 19.04 -24.86
CA PHE A 324 11.71 20.30 -24.20
C PHE A 324 11.96 21.47 -25.15
N GLN A 325 10.87 22.10 -25.59
CA GLN A 325 10.92 23.38 -26.27
C GLN A 325 10.81 24.46 -25.19
N PRO A 326 11.84 25.31 -24.98
CA PRO A 326 11.69 26.44 -24.08
C PRO A 326 10.53 27.32 -24.57
N PRO A 327 9.74 27.92 -23.65
CA PRO A 327 8.63 28.77 -24.04
C PRO A 327 9.14 29.90 -24.95
N PRO A 328 8.39 30.25 -26.02
CA PRO A 328 8.83 31.28 -26.95
C PRO A 328 9.04 32.60 -26.20
N ALA A 329 10.17 33.26 -26.45
CA ALA A 329 10.56 34.48 -25.76
C ALA A 329 9.45 35.55 -25.86
N LYS A 330 8.88 35.93 -24.71
CA LYS A 330 7.82 36.94 -24.64
C LYS A 330 8.36 38.29 -25.13
N SER A 331 7.60 38.97 -25.96
CA SER A 331 7.95 40.34 -26.37
C SER A 331 7.83 41.31 -25.21
N GLU A 332 8.62 42.39 -25.23
CA GLU A 332 8.61 43.46 -24.21
C GLU A 332 7.20 44.04 -23.97
N LYS A 333 6.34 43.99 -25.00
CA LYS A 333 4.95 44.44 -24.94
C LYS A 333 4.07 43.48 -24.13
N GLN A 334 4.23 42.17 -24.31
CA GLN A 334 3.50 41.15 -23.55
C GLN A 334 3.91 41.16 -22.07
N LEU A 335 5.21 41.29 -21.78
CA LEU A 335 5.72 41.41 -20.41
C LEU A 335 5.11 42.62 -19.67
N LYS A 336 5.00 43.78 -20.33
CA LYS A 336 4.34 44.97 -19.77
C LYS A 336 2.83 44.76 -19.56
N GLU A 337 2.17 43.99 -20.42
CA GLU A 337 0.73 43.74 -20.29
C GLU A 337 0.40 42.75 -19.18
N GLU A 338 1.22 41.71 -18.99
CA GLU A 338 1.15 40.79 -17.84
C GLU A 338 1.46 41.51 -16.52
N TRP A 339 2.51 42.34 -16.50
CA TRP A 339 2.87 43.17 -15.35
C TRP A 339 1.70 44.05 -14.87
N ASN A 340 0.98 44.67 -15.81
CA ASN A 340 -0.18 45.52 -15.50
C ASN A 340 -1.43 44.74 -15.08
N LYS A 341 -1.50 43.43 -15.32
CA LYS A 341 -2.62 42.55 -14.92
C LYS A 341 -2.36 41.81 -13.60
N ALA A 342 -1.11 41.72 -13.15
CA ALA A 342 -0.77 41.08 -11.88
C ALA A 342 -1.35 41.87 -10.69
N GLY A 343 -2.09 41.19 -9.83
CA GLY A 343 -2.72 41.78 -8.64
C GLY A 343 -1.70 42.32 -7.60
N PRO A 344 -2.18 43.05 -6.57
CA PRO A 344 -1.31 43.70 -5.58
C PRO A 344 -0.53 42.66 -4.77
N ARG A 345 0.78 42.56 -5.02
CA ARG A 345 1.72 41.72 -4.26
C ARG A 345 2.37 42.51 -3.10
N PRO A 346 2.69 41.87 -1.96
CA PRO A 346 3.46 42.51 -0.89
C PRO A 346 4.83 42.98 -1.40
N ARG A 347 5.19 44.23 -1.09
CA ARG A 347 6.53 44.81 -1.29
C ARG A 347 7.28 44.80 0.06
N PRO A 348 8.63 44.69 0.10
CA PRO A 348 9.50 45.56 -0.67
C PRO A 348 10.78 44.91 -1.26
N LEU A 349 10.65 44.01 -2.23
CA LEU A 349 11.70 43.77 -3.22
C LEU A 349 11.08 43.58 -4.62
N SER A 350 11.79 43.97 -5.67
CA SER A 350 11.51 43.50 -7.03
C SER A 350 11.92 42.03 -7.13
N PRO A 351 11.09 41.14 -7.70
CA PRO A 351 11.52 39.75 -7.91
C PRO A 351 12.74 39.72 -8.84
N PRO A 352 13.61 38.70 -8.73
CA PRO A 352 14.53 38.38 -9.81
C PRO A 352 13.74 38.16 -11.11
N PRO A 353 14.35 38.36 -12.30
CA PRO A 353 13.72 37.96 -13.56
C PRO A 353 13.32 36.48 -13.48
N ASP A 354 12.19 36.11 -14.08
CA ASP A 354 11.74 34.71 -14.14
C ASP A 354 12.89 33.84 -14.66
N ARG A 355 13.42 32.95 -13.80
CA ARG A 355 14.45 32.02 -14.23
C ARG A 355 13.86 31.10 -15.31
N PRO A 356 14.66 30.65 -16.30
CA PRO A 356 14.21 29.59 -17.18
C PRO A 356 13.77 28.39 -16.33
N ILE A 357 12.51 27.96 -16.48
CA ILE A 357 12.04 26.74 -15.82
C ILE A 357 12.82 25.59 -16.44
N TYR A 358 13.70 24.96 -15.66
CA TYR A 358 14.51 23.85 -16.13
C TYR A 358 13.66 22.60 -16.31
N LEU A 359 14.11 21.67 -17.17
CA LEU A 359 13.37 20.44 -17.47
C LEU A 359 13.02 19.66 -16.18
N HIS A 360 13.98 19.55 -15.24
CA HIS A 360 13.75 18.86 -13.96
C HIS A 360 12.69 19.52 -13.06
N GLU A 361 12.40 20.81 -13.25
CA GLU A 361 11.33 21.54 -12.54
C GLU A 361 9.95 21.26 -13.15
N LYS A 362 9.90 20.89 -14.43
CA LYS A 362 8.70 20.31 -15.08
C LYS A 362 8.55 18.81 -14.86
N GLU A 363 9.64 18.07 -14.66
CA GLU A 363 9.61 16.63 -14.36
C GLU A 363 8.99 16.33 -12.98
N GLY A 364 8.88 17.35 -12.11
CA GLY A 364 7.95 17.31 -10.98
C GLY A 364 6.49 17.40 -11.45
N TRP A 365 5.65 16.47 -10.99
CA TRP A 365 4.21 16.33 -11.32
C TRP A 365 3.33 17.58 -11.08
N TYR A 366 3.92 18.69 -10.62
CA TYR A 366 3.28 19.90 -10.16
C TYR A 366 3.82 21.19 -10.80
N GLY A 367 4.84 21.11 -11.68
CA GLY A 367 5.38 22.30 -12.37
C GLY A 367 4.32 23.07 -13.17
N TRP A 368 3.29 22.38 -13.67
CA TRP A 368 2.18 22.95 -14.43
C TRP A 368 1.36 24.01 -13.68
N ILE A 369 1.37 24.05 -12.34
CA ILE A 369 0.64 25.08 -11.56
C ILE A 369 1.21 26.48 -11.86
N THR A 370 2.50 26.56 -12.21
CA THR A 370 3.14 27.81 -12.62
C THR A 370 2.73 28.27 -14.02
N GLU A 371 2.07 27.41 -14.80
CA GLU A 371 1.71 27.65 -16.21
C GLU A 371 0.19 27.66 -16.47
N SER A 372 -0.62 27.02 -15.63
CA SER A 372 -2.04 26.73 -15.90
C SER A 372 -2.87 26.54 -14.62
N ASP A 373 -4.04 27.17 -14.57
CA ASP A 373 -5.09 26.96 -13.55
C ASP A 373 -5.74 25.54 -13.64
N THR A 374 -5.33 24.73 -14.62
CA THR A 374 -5.86 23.39 -14.86
C THR A 374 -4.75 22.34 -14.94
N GLU A 375 -4.92 21.25 -14.19
CA GLU A 375 -4.04 20.08 -14.23
C GLU A 375 -4.05 19.48 -15.65
N PRO A 376 -2.88 19.37 -16.31
CA PRO A 376 -2.81 18.82 -17.65
C PRO A 376 -3.19 17.35 -17.65
N SER A 377 -3.67 16.86 -18.80
CA SER A 377 -3.85 15.41 -18.98
C SER A 377 -2.51 14.69 -18.79
N PRO A 378 -2.44 13.59 -18.01
CA PRO A 378 -1.18 12.91 -17.72
C PRO A 378 -0.49 12.45 -19.02
N SER A 379 0.82 12.65 -19.07
CA SER A 379 1.65 12.28 -20.22
C SER A 379 1.72 10.76 -20.40
N ALA A 380 2.31 10.32 -21.53
CA ALA A 380 2.60 8.91 -21.76
C ALA A 380 3.54 8.33 -20.68
N MET A 381 4.45 9.15 -20.15
CA MET A 381 5.40 8.77 -19.11
C MET A 381 4.71 8.73 -17.73
N ASP A 382 3.86 9.70 -17.41
CA ASP A 382 3.11 9.70 -16.14
C ASP A 382 2.24 8.44 -15.99
N LEU A 383 1.53 8.07 -17.06
CA LEU A 383 0.72 6.86 -17.09
C LEU A 383 1.57 5.59 -16.96
N ARG A 384 2.79 5.57 -17.48
CA ARG A 384 3.73 4.46 -17.34
C ARG A 384 4.25 4.35 -15.90
N ASN A 385 4.73 5.47 -15.36
CA ASN A 385 5.21 5.59 -13.98
C ASN A 385 4.11 5.19 -12.99
N GLN A 386 2.85 5.58 -13.23
CA GLN A 386 1.70 5.19 -12.40
C GLN A 386 1.52 3.67 -12.32
N ALA A 387 1.77 2.92 -13.40
CA ALA A 387 1.70 1.47 -13.36
C ALA A 387 2.96 0.84 -12.74
N HIS A 388 4.15 1.40 -13.00
CA HIS A 388 5.40 0.98 -12.33
C HIS A 388 5.30 1.11 -10.81
N ARG A 389 4.58 2.13 -10.30
CA ARG A 389 4.26 2.27 -8.86
C ARG A 389 3.56 1.04 -8.27
N LEU A 390 2.73 0.32 -9.02
CA LEU A 390 2.09 -0.92 -8.53
C LEU A 390 3.11 -2.03 -8.21
N LEU A 391 4.22 -2.10 -8.96
CA LEU A 391 5.32 -3.03 -8.67
C LEU A 391 6.08 -2.58 -7.41
N TRP A 392 6.32 -1.29 -7.26
CA TRP A 392 6.92 -0.73 -6.05
C TRP A 392 6.04 -0.94 -4.81
N ASP A 393 4.73 -0.69 -4.90
CA ASP A 393 3.78 -0.96 -3.81
C ASP A 393 3.77 -2.45 -3.43
N ALA A 394 3.89 -3.37 -4.39
CA ALA A 394 3.97 -4.81 -4.08
C ALA A 394 5.27 -5.19 -3.35
N LEU A 395 6.42 -4.63 -3.75
CA LEU A 395 7.69 -4.82 -3.05
C LEU A 395 7.64 -4.19 -1.64
N ASP A 396 7.14 -2.95 -1.54
CA ASP A 396 6.94 -2.25 -0.27
C ASP A 396 5.99 -3.04 0.66
N TYR A 397 4.97 -3.70 0.10
CA TYR A 397 4.03 -4.54 0.85
C TYR A 397 4.71 -5.78 1.44
N ILE A 398 5.50 -6.51 0.63
CA ILE A 398 6.28 -7.67 1.10
C ILE A 398 7.23 -7.25 2.24
N VAL A 399 8.04 -6.20 2.02
CA VAL A 399 9.01 -5.73 3.02
C VAL A 399 8.32 -5.25 4.30
N SER A 400 7.17 -4.57 4.19
CA SER A 400 6.41 -4.09 5.36
C SER A 400 5.74 -5.21 6.14
N VAL A 401 5.33 -6.30 5.47
CA VAL A 401 4.77 -7.49 6.10
C VAL A 401 5.85 -8.28 6.84
N GLU A 402 7.05 -8.41 6.27
CA GLU A 402 8.20 -9.13 6.83
C GLU A 402 8.99 -8.36 7.93
N ALA A 403 8.68 -7.08 8.19
CA ALA A 403 9.41 -6.25 9.14
C ALA A 403 9.24 -6.67 10.60
N ASP A 404 10.28 -6.53 11.43
CA ASP A 404 10.22 -6.83 12.86
C ASP A 404 9.21 -5.92 13.59
N ALA A 405 9.10 -4.67 13.13
CA ALA A 405 8.06 -3.73 13.55
C ALA A 405 7.47 -2.98 12.35
N PHE A 406 6.16 -2.71 12.39
CA PHE A 406 5.49 -1.83 11.41
C PHE A 406 4.86 -0.63 12.11
N PHE A 407 5.10 0.58 11.58
CA PHE A 407 4.50 1.83 12.06
C PHE A 407 3.71 2.54 10.94
N PRO A 408 2.39 2.72 11.09
CA PRO A 408 1.59 3.49 10.14
C PRO A 408 1.55 4.98 10.51
N GLY A 409 2.08 5.85 9.65
CA GLY A 409 1.86 7.31 9.73
C GLY A 409 0.42 7.70 9.43
N PHE A 410 -0.23 6.94 8.55
CA PHE A 410 -1.67 6.97 8.34
C PHE A 410 -2.22 5.54 8.25
N HIS A 411 -3.37 5.30 8.85
CA HIS A 411 -4.26 4.15 8.56
C HIS A 411 -5.71 4.63 8.59
N ASN A 412 -6.61 3.90 7.94
CA ASN A 412 -8.05 4.17 7.95
C ASN A 412 -8.69 3.72 9.29
N ASP A 413 -9.08 4.71 10.09
CA ASP A 413 -9.85 4.59 11.33
C ASP A 413 -11.30 5.11 11.16
N GLY A 414 -11.78 5.23 9.91
CA GLY A 414 -13.13 5.69 9.58
C GLY A 414 -13.31 6.32 8.18
N SER A 415 -12.23 6.48 7.40
CA SER A 415 -12.19 7.20 6.13
C SER A 415 -12.84 6.51 4.92
N LYS A 416 -13.58 5.41 5.12
CA LYS A 416 -14.35 4.63 4.12
C LYS A 416 -13.57 3.89 3.02
N TRP A 417 -12.33 4.27 2.70
CA TRP A 417 -11.58 3.74 1.54
C TRP A 417 -10.39 2.89 1.99
N PRO A 418 -10.08 1.75 1.35
CA PRO A 418 -8.85 1.00 1.65
C PRO A 418 -7.60 1.88 1.54
N ASP A 419 -6.66 1.70 2.46
CA ASP A 419 -5.32 2.32 2.42
C ASP A 419 -4.24 1.23 2.54
N PHE A 420 -3.03 1.54 2.07
CA PHE A 420 -1.90 0.61 2.06
C PHE A 420 -1.55 0.07 3.45
N ALA A 421 -1.46 0.94 4.45
CA ALA A 421 -1.04 0.55 5.79
C ALA A 421 -2.07 -0.36 6.46
N SER A 422 -3.37 -0.09 6.27
CA SER A 422 -4.44 -1.00 6.70
C SER A 422 -4.30 -2.41 6.11
N LEU A 423 -3.87 -2.55 4.85
CA LEU A 423 -3.65 -3.87 4.25
C LEU A 423 -2.42 -4.58 4.83
N VAL A 424 -1.34 -3.86 5.12
CA VAL A 424 -0.17 -4.42 5.81
C VAL A 424 -0.54 -4.85 7.24
N MET A 425 -1.25 -4.00 7.98
CA MET A 425 -1.72 -4.30 9.34
C MET A 425 -2.64 -5.52 9.37
N GLY A 426 -3.51 -5.66 8.36
CA GLY A 426 -4.38 -6.80 8.16
C GLY A 426 -3.62 -8.10 7.86
N GLN A 427 -2.68 -8.06 6.91
CA GLN A 427 -1.83 -9.21 6.56
C GLN A 427 -0.97 -9.66 7.74
N ARG A 428 -0.29 -8.73 8.43
CA ARG A 428 0.51 -9.03 9.62
C ARG A 428 -0.34 -9.68 10.72
N LEU A 429 -1.56 -9.19 10.96
CA LEU A 429 -2.49 -9.81 11.90
C LEU A 429 -2.99 -11.20 11.42
N TYR A 430 -3.13 -11.40 10.11
CA TYR A 430 -3.53 -12.68 9.52
C TYR A 430 -2.43 -13.75 9.62
N GLU A 431 -1.15 -13.38 9.51
CA GLU A 431 -0.01 -14.32 9.54
C GLU A 431 0.51 -14.52 10.97
N SER A 432 0.66 -13.45 11.74
CA SER A 432 1.22 -13.47 13.08
C SER A 432 0.71 -12.29 13.91
N ALA A 433 -0.33 -12.53 14.71
CA ALA A 433 -0.83 -11.55 15.68
C ALA A 433 0.23 -11.06 16.69
N ALA A 434 1.32 -11.81 16.87
CA ALA A 434 2.45 -11.43 17.73
C ALA A 434 3.42 -10.41 17.08
N SER A 435 3.36 -10.21 15.76
CA SER A 435 4.25 -9.30 15.04
C SER A 435 3.98 -7.84 15.41
N ARG A 436 5.01 -7.12 15.87
CA ARG A 436 4.87 -5.76 16.41
C ARG A 436 4.32 -4.82 15.35
N THR A 437 3.11 -4.31 15.57
CA THR A 437 2.36 -3.53 14.58
C THR A 437 1.64 -2.41 15.33
N TYR A 438 2.19 -1.20 15.27
CA TYR A 438 1.67 -0.06 16.03
C TYR A 438 0.30 0.38 15.52
N ARG A 439 -0.59 0.79 16.43
CA ARG A 439 -1.97 1.23 16.12
C ARG A 439 -2.25 2.63 16.71
N PRO A 440 -1.46 3.65 16.32
CA PRO A 440 -1.44 4.95 16.97
C PRO A 440 -2.82 5.63 16.93
N ASP A 441 -3.29 6.11 18.09
CA ASP A 441 -4.43 7.02 18.13
C ASP A 441 -3.93 8.42 17.77
N ARG A 442 -4.16 8.82 16.52
CA ARG A 442 -3.68 10.11 15.99
C ARG A 442 -4.29 11.30 16.69
N LYS A 443 -5.52 11.20 17.21
CA LYS A 443 -6.16 12.27 17.98
C LYS A 443 -5.45 12.45 19.32
N LEU A 444 -5.27 11.36 20.07
CA LEU A 444 -4.55 11.41 21.35
C LEU A 444 -3.08 11.84 21.15
N LEU A 445 -2.44 11.44 20.06
CA LEU A 445 -1.09 11.89 19.72
C LEU A 445 -1.05 13.38 19.36
N ALA A 446 -2.03 13.93 18.65
CA ALA A 446 -2.13 15.36 18.39
C ALA A 446 -2.29 16.17 19.70
N GLU A 447 -3.15 15.71 20.62
CA GLU A 447 -3.28 16.28 21.97
C GLU A 447 -1.93 16.28 22.72
N LEU A 448 -1.20 15.16 22.70
CA LEU A 448 0.14 15.05 23.28
C LEU A 448 1.15 15.99 22.60
N PHE A 449 1.16 16.10 21.27
CA PHE A 449 2.07 17.01 20.57
C PHE A 449 1.78 18.48 20.84
N ASN A 450 0.51 18.85 20.99
CA ASN A 450 0.11 20.21 21.35
C ASN A 450 0.63 20.59 22.76
N ILE A 451 0.71 19.65 23.71
CA ILE A 451 1.31 19.88 25.04
C ILE A 451 2.83 20.13 24.99
N THR A 452 3.55 19.53 24.03
CA THR A 452 5.02 19.63 23.93
C THR A 452 5.52 20.53 22.80
N ARG A 453 4.62 21.32 22.18
CA ARG A 453 4.91 22.10 20.96
C ARG A 453 6.16 22.98 21.03
N GLU A 454 6.40 23.63 22.17
CA GLU A 454 7.58 24.50 22.38
C GLU A 454 8.90 23.74 22.58
N ASN A 455 8.85 22.47 22.97
CA ASN A 455 10.02 21.65 23.35
C ASN A 455 10.00 20.27 22.69
N MET A 456 9.50 20.19 21.45
CA MET A 456 9.15 18.92 20.79
C MET A 456 10.35 17.95 20.65
N TYR A 457 11.56 18.49 20.47
CA TYR A 457 12.81 17.71 20.35
C TYR A 457 13.41 17.26 21.69
N HIS A 458 12.99 17.87 22.80
CA HIS A 458 13.44 17.58 24.16
C HIS A 458 12.22 17.41 25.10
N PRO A 459 11.35 16.42 24.81
CA PRO A 459 10.09 16.28 25.54
C PRO A 459 10.32 15.94 27.01
N LYS A 460 9.46 16.48 27.88
CA LYS A 460 9.49 16.23 29.32
C LYS A 460 9.29 14.73 29.62
N HIS A 461 9.83 14.25 30.73
CA HIS A 461 9.75 12.84 31.11
C HIS A 461 8.30 12.31 31.17
N ASN A 462 7.36 13.09 31.71
CA ASN A 462 5.94 12.74 31.76
C ASN A 462 5.33 12.51 30.38
N TRP A 463 5.64 13.37 29.39
CA TRP A 463 5.21 13.21 28.01
C TRP A 463 5.75 11.91 27.40
N THR A 464 7.04 11.64 27.60
CA THR A 464 7.70 10.41 27.14
C THR A 464 7.06 9.17 27.74
N VAL A 465 6.66 9.20 29.02
CA VAL A 465 5.91 8.12 29.67
C VAL A 465 4.53 7.95 29.05
N SER A 466 3.77 9.03 28.82
CA SER A 466 2.44 8.96 28.18
C SER A 466 2.49 8.42 26.76
N VAL A 467 3.50 8.79 25.96
CA VAL A 467 3.72 8.24 24.61
C VAL A 467 4.06 6.75 24.67
N LYS A 468 4.97 6.34 25.56
CA LYS A 468 5.31 4.93 25.76
C LYS A 468 4.09 4.11 26.16
N GLU A 469 3.31 4.60 27.12
CA GLU A 469 2.09 3.93 27.58
C GLU A 469 1.06 3.80 26.45
N HIS A 470 0.81 4.86 25.70
CA HIS A 470 -0.12 4.83 24.57
C HIS A 470 0.31 3.84 23.48
N LEU A 471 1.57 3.91 23.04
CA LEU A 471 2.06 3.06 21.95
C LEU A 471 2.20 1.61 22.38
N ASN A 472 2.52 1.31 23.64
CA ASN A 472 2.45 -0.05 24.18
C ASN A 472 1.00 -0.57 24.21
N ARG A 473 0.03 0.24 24.66
CA ARG A 473 -1.40 -0.10 24.59
C ARG A 473 -1.90 -0.32 23.16
N SER A 474 -1.27 0.29 22.16
CA SER A 474 -1.59 0.04 20.74
C SER A 474 -1.13 -1.33 20.22
N LEU A 475 -0.21 -1.99 20.94
CA LEU A 475 0.31 -3.33 20.65
C LEU A 475 -0.44 -4.44 21.41
N ASP A 476 -1.11 -4.12 22.52
CA ASP A 476 -1.89 -5.08 23.32
C ASP A 476 -3.36 -5.20 22.88
N GLU A 477 -4.14 -6.00 23.62
CA GLU A 477 -5.57 -6.25 23.40
C GLU A 477 -6.39 -4.97 23.17
N ASN A 478 -6.09 -3.87 23.87
CA ASN A 478 -6.79 -2.59 23.70
C ASN A 478 -6.60 -2.02 22.29
N GLY A 479 -5.40 -2.15 21.73
CA GLY A 479 -5.09 -1.76 20.35
C GLY A 479 -5.85 -2.61 19.33
N PHE A 480 -5.96 -3.92 19.56
CA PHE A 480 -6.78 -4.81 18.72
C PHE A 480 -8.28 -4.47 18.80
N ILE A 481 -8.82 -4.30 20.01
CA ILE A 481 -10.21 -3.91 20.25
C ILE A 481 -10.54 -2.58 19.55
N ARG A 482 -9.68 -1.56 19.71
CA ARG A 482 -9.83 -0.25 19.06
C ARG A 482 -9.87 -0.40 17.53
N GLN A 483 -8.90 -1.10 16.95
CA GLN A 483 -8.85 -1.32 15.49
C GLN A 483 -10.07 -2.09 14.97
N SER A 484 -10.54 -3.10 15.71
CA SER A 484 -11.74 -3.86 15.33
C SER A 484 -13.03 -3.04 15.42
N LEU A 485 -13.08 -1.99 16.24
CA LEU A 485 -14.26 -1.12 16.35
C LEU A 485 -14.28 -0.04 15.26
N PHE A 486 -13.13 0.53 14.91
CA PHE A 486 -13.06 1.68 13.99
C PHE A 486 -12.82 1.29 12.52
N SER A 487 -11.87 0.40 12.26
CA SER A 487 -11.40 0.12 10.88
C SER A 487 -12.15 -1.06 10.24
N LYS A 488 -12.48 -2.09 11.01
CA LYS A 488 -13.18 -3.29 10.52
C LYS A 488 -14.56 -3.03 9.88
N PRO A 489 -15.44 -2.14 10.40
CA PRO A 489 -16.72 -1.84 9.76
C PRO A 489 -16.57 -1.20 8.38
N VAL A 490 -15.43 -0.57 8.11
CA VAL A 490 -15.08 0.06 6.82
C VAL A 490 -14.37 -0.94 5.89
N SER A 491 -13.35 -1.64 6.40
CA SER A 491 -12.58 -2.64 5.66
C SER A 491 -12.17 -3.77 6.60
N PHE A 492 -12.91 -4.88 6.57
CA PHE A 492 -12.64 -6.01 7.48
C PHE A 492 -11.28 -6.67 7.19
N LEU A 493 -10.75 -6.55 5.96
CA LEU A 493 -9.41 -7.01 5.62
C LEU A 493 -8.30 -6.26 6.40
N SER A 494 -8.59 -5.06 6.95
CA SER A 494 -7.67 -4.34 7.85
C SER A 494 -7.61 -4.92 9.27
N HIS A 495 -8.61 -5.72 9.64
CA HIS A 495 -8.71 -6.42 10.92
C HIS A 495 -9.45 -7.75 10.73
N PRO A 496 -8.78 -8.78 10.19
CA PRO A 496 -9.43 -9.98 9.65
C PRO A 496 -9.97 -10.96 10.70
N LEU A 497 -9.87 -10.65 11.99
CA LEU A 497 -10.36 -11.50 13.09
C LEU A 497 -11.79 -11.11 13.53
N PRO A 498 -12.69 -12.07 13.83
CA PRO A 498 -12.49 -13.52 13.75
C PRO A 498 -12.82 -14.14 12.38
N GLU A 499 -13.27 -13.36 11.38
CA GLU A 499 -13.86 -13.89 10.13
C GLU A 499 -12.91 -14.74 9.28
N CYS A 500 -11.61 -14.48 9.36
CA CYS A 500 -10.56 -15.19 8.61
C CYS A 500 -9.80 -16.22 9.47
N SER A 501 -10.22 -16.45 10.71
CA SER A 501 -9.59 -17.38 11.66
C SER A 501 -10.53 -18.54 12.02
N CYS A 502 -9.93 -19.64 12.48
CA CYS A 502 -10.62 -20.83 12.97
C CYS A 502 -9.89 -21.38 14.20
N ARG A 503 -10.57 -22.15 15.05
CA ARG A 503 -10.00 -22.79 16.24
C ARG A 503 -9.58 -24.23 15.96
N THR A 504 -8.35 -24.63 16.24
CA THR A 504 -7.98 -26.06 16.19
C THR A 504 -8.66 -26.83 17.33
N SER A 505 -9.11 -28.06 17.09
CA SER A 505 -9.83 -28.87 18.09
C SER A 505 -8.99 -29.24 19.33
N SER A 506 -7.67 -29.07 19.26
CA SER A 506 -6.71 -29.24 20.36
C SER A 506 -6.43 -27.96 21.15
N ALA A 507 -6.88 -26.79 20.69
CA ALA A 507 -6.69 -25.53 21.42
C ALA A 507 -7.69 -25.43 22.59
N THR A 508 -7.19 -25.03 23.75
CA THR A 508 -8.03 -24.52 24.84
C THR A 508 -8.95 -23.43 24.28
N VAL A 509 -10.24 -23.47 24.63
CA VAL A 509 -11.22 -22.44 24.24
C VAL A 509 -10.62 -21.06 24.57
N PRO A 510 -10.40 -20.18 23.57
CA PRO A 510 -9.78 -18.88 23.83
C PRO A 510 -10.65 -18.07 24.80
N ASN A 511 -10.02 -17.23 25.62
CA ASN A 511 -10.76 -16.26 26.41
C ASN A 511 -11.56 -15.35 25.47
N GLU A 512 -12.88 -15.39 25.57
CA GLU A 512 -13.78 -14.63 24.71
C GLU A 512 -13.60 -13.12 24.94
N LEU A 513 -13.12 -12.40 23.92
CA LEU A 513 -13.10 -10.94 23.92
C LEU A 513 -14.34 -10.42 23.20
N LYS A 514 -15.24 -9.80 23.97
CA LYS A 514 -16.47 -9.17 23.46
C LYS A 514 -16.34 -7.65 23.43
N GLY A 515 -16.81 -7.06 22.35
CA GLY A 515 -16.97 -5.62 22.21
C GLY A 515 -18.07 -5.08 23.12
N LYS A 516 -18.10 -3.75 23.29
CA LYS A 516 -19.15 -3.06 24.06
C LYS A 516 -20.56 -3.21 23.45
N ASP A 517 -20.62 -3.64 22.19
CA ASP A 517 -21.82 -3.96 21.42
C ASP A 517 -22.22 -5.46 21.49
N GLY A 518 -21.49 -6.27 22.28
CA GLY A 518 -21.75 -7.70 22.48
C GLY A 518 -21.22 -8.62 21.37
N ARG A 519 -20.55 -8.08 20.34
CA ARG A 519 -19.94 -8.88 19.27
C ARG A 519 -18.60 -9.50 19.72
N PHE A 520 -18.30 -10.69 19.23
CA PHE A 520 -16.98 -11.30 19.41
C PHE A 520 -15.93 -10.54 18.58
N LEU A 521 -14.87 -10.11 19.25
CA LEU A 521 -13.66 -9.53 18.65
C LEU A 521 -12.59 -10.61 18.48
N TYR A 522 -12.56 -11.58 19.40
CA TYR A 522 -11.71 -12.77 19.38
C TYR A 522 -12.31 -13.87 20.28
N GLY A 523 -12.04 -15.15 19.99
CA GLY A 523 -12.52 -16.31 20.74
C GLY A 523 -13.88 -16.86 20.31
N GLY A 524 -14.48 -16.29 19.25
CA GLY A 524 -15.74 -16.72 18.64
C GLY A 524 -15.56 -17.50 17.34
N GLU A 525 -14.37 -18.07 17.10
CA GLU A 525 -14.03 -18.74 15.86
C GLU A 525 -14.62 -20.16 15.76
N ASP A 526 -15.17 -20.52 14.60
CA ASP A 526 -15.57 -21.90 14.28
C ASP A 526 -14.34 -22.84 14.27
N GLU A 527 -14.56 -24.14 14.50
CA GLU A 527 -13.47 -25.11 14.45
C GLU A 527 -12.86 -25.23 13.04
N CYS A 528 -11.53 -25.25 12.98
CA CYS A 528 -10.77 -25.43 11.75
C CYS A 528 -11.11 -26.76 11.09
N PRO A 529 -11.58 -26.77 9.82
CA PRO A 529 -11.73 -27.98 9.03
C PRO A 529 -10.53 -28.94 9.14
N LYS A 530 -10.80 -30.25 9.25
CA LYS A 530 -9.82 -31.29 9.59
C LYS A 530 -8.55 -31.37 8.72
N TRP A 531 -8.57 -30.82 7.51
CA TRP A 531 -7.40 -30.81 6.62
C TRP A 531 -6.42 -29.66 6.93
N ILE A 532 -6.88 -28.56 7.53
CA ILE A 532 -6.03 -27.48 8.08
C ILE A 532 -5.11 -28.08 9.16
N GLN A 533 -5.70 -28.96 9.98
CA GLN A 533 -5.01 -29.68 11.06
C GLN A 533 -3.93 -30.64 10.48
N ARG A 534 -4.16 -31.26 9.31
CA ARG A 534 -3.17 -32.14 8.65
C ARG A 534 -1.99 -31.39 8.01
N GLY A 535 -2.21 -30.19 7.48
CA GLY A 535 -1.10 -29.35 6.98
C GLY A 535 -0.12 -28.97 8.09
N GLN A 536 -0.62 -28.88 9.33
CA GLN A 536 0.13 -28.63 10.55
C GLN A 536 1.06 -29.80 10.93
N GLU A 537 0.62 -31.04 10.70
CA GLU A 537 1.41 -32.27 10.93
C GLU A 537 2.54 -32.44 9.89
N ALA A 538 2.30 -32.09 8.63
CA ALA A 538 3.31 -32.16 7.57
C ALA A 538 4.49 -31.20 7.83
N GLY A 539 4.21 -29.93 8.14
CA GLY A 539 5.26 -28.94 8.42
C GLY A 539 6.02 -29.15 9.74
N SER A 540 5.49 -29.95 10.67
CA SER A 540 6.18 -30.31 11.91
C SER A 540 7.05 -31.56 11.79
N LEU A 541 6.82 -32.41 10.77
CA LEU A 541 7.71 -33.53 10.43
C LEU A 541 9.03 -33.07 9.80
N GLU A 542 9.01 -32.02 8.97
CA GLU A 542 10.23 -31.46 8.36
C GLU A 542 11.18 -30.82 9.40
N LEU A 543 10.65 -30.35 10.54
CA LEU A 543 11.42 -29.83 11.67
C LEU A 543 11.94 -30.93 12.64
N ALA A 544 11.50 -32.18 12.47
CA ALA A 544 11.88 -33.31 13.33
C ALA A 544 12.82 -34.32 12.64
N GLY A 545 12.90 -34.31 11.30
CA GLY A 545 13.75 -35.19 10.50
C GLY A 545 15.24 -34.81 10.46
N GLY A 546 15.86 -34.62 11.64
CA GLY A 546 17.21 -34.05 11.77
C GLY A 546 18.11 -34.69 12.83
N LYS A 547 17.89 -35.97 13.18
CA LYS A 547 18.82 -36.75 14.02
C LYS A 547 18.86 -38.23 13.63
N THR A 548 19.98 -38.62 13.03
CA THR A 548 20.57 -39.95 13.19
C THR A 548 22.08 -39.79 13.06
N ASP A 549 22.82 -40.24 14.07
CA ASP A 549 24.28 -40.24 14.07
C ASP A 549 24.80 -41.29 13.08
N GLU A 550 25.91 -41.01 12.42
CA GLU A 550 27.03 -41.96 12.40
C GLU A 550 28.35 -41.23 12.15
N SER A 551 29.37 -41.62 12.92
CA SER A 551 30.70 -41.02 12.94
C SER A 551 31.65 -41.77 12.02
N GLU A 552 32.58 -41.08 11.35
CA GLU A 552 33.95 -41.59 11.24
C GLU A 552 34.98 -40.46 11.05
N SER A 553 36.20 -40.73 11.50
CA SER A 553 37.27 -39.75 11.78
C SER A 553 38.50 -39.97 10.91
N SER A 554 39.20 -38.87 10.56
CA SER A 554 40.66 -38.76 10.31
C SER A 554 40.93 -37.48 9.50
N ASP A 555 42.09 -36.85 9.53
CA ASP A 555 43.11 -36.68 10.59
C ASP A 555 43.91 -35.41 10.23
N TYR A 556 44.76 -34.95 11.16
CA TYR A 556 45.87 -33.97 11.09
C TYR A 556 46.38 -33.55 9.68
N ASP A 557 46.79 -32.29 9.44
CA ASP A 557 48.06 -31.73 9.97
C ASP A 557 48.13 -30.18 10.02
N GLU A 558 48.97 -29.67 10.93
CA GLU A 558 49.29 -28.24 11.11
C GLU A 558 50.65 -27.85 10.47
N LEU A 559 50.68 -26.69 9.78
CA LEU A 559 51.80 -25.72 9.78
C LEU A 559 53.16 -26.19 9.14
N PRO A 560 54.17 -25.31 8.89
CA PRO A 560 54.39 -23.98 9.47
C PRO A 560 54.72 -22.81 8.51
N GLU A 561 54.89 -21.66 9.16
CA GLU A 561 55.32 -20.37 8.64
C GLU A 561 56.76 -20.39 8.11
N SER A 562 57.08 -19.42 7.23
CA SER A 562 58.46 -18.91 7.10
C SER A 562 58.42 -17.40 6.80
N ASP A 563 58.98 -16.63 7.71
CA ASP A 563 59.20 -15.17 7.62
C ASP A 563 60.44 -14.86 6.77
N ASP A 564 60.41 -13.75 6.00
CA ASP A 564 61.59 -12.91 5.67
C ASP A 564 61.28 -11.86 4.56
N GLY A 565 61.87 -10.66 4.70
CA GLY A 565 62.51 -9.98 3.55
C GLY A 565 61.83 -8.76 2.90
N ASP A 566 61.94 -7.60 3.54
CA ASP A 566 61.67 -6.25 2.99
C ASP A 566 62.31 -5.98 1.59
N SER A 567 61.52 -5.46 0.64
CA SER A 567 62.04 -4.53 -0.38
C SER A 567 60.96 -3.69 -1.07
N LYS A 568 61.15 -2.37 -0.95
CA LYS A 568 60.34 -1.27 -1.51
C LYS A 568 60.16 -1.33 -3.04
N ASN A 569 58.95 -1.02 -3.49
CA ASN A 569 58.74 0.04 -4.50
C ASN A 569 57.31 0.58 -4.38
N GLY A 570 57.17 1.91 -4.30
CA GLY A 570 55.89 2.55 -4.03
C GLY A 570 55.19 3.07 -5.27
N THR A 571 53.85 3.08 -5.22
CA THR A 571 53.05 4.04 -5.97
C THR A 571 51.91 4.53 -5.08
N THR A 572 52.05 5.74 -4.55
CA THR A 572 51.04 6.40 -3.71
C THR A 572 49.84 6.78 -4.56
N LEU A 573 48.63 6.40 -4.15
CA LEU A 573 47.40 7.07 -4.57
C LEU A 573 46.59 7.47 -3.34
N VAL A 574 46.02 8.66 -3.42
CA VAL A 574 45.63 9.51 -2.29
C VAL A 574 44.14 9.36 -2.00
N PHE A 575 43.81 9.27 -0.72
CA PHE A 575 42.43 9.33 -0.21
C PHE A 575 41.85 10.75 -0.33
N ASP A 576 40.52 10.82 -0.33
CA ASP A 576 39.68 11.98 -0.06
C ASP A 576 39.74 13.18 -1.03
N ARG A 577 38.61 13.35 -1.72
CA ARG A 577 38.07 14.68 -1.98
C ARG A 577 36.54 14.63 -1.95
N ASP A 578 35.99 15.09 -0.82
CA ASP A 578 34.60 15.53 -0.75
C ASP A 578 34.42 16.72 -1.70
N GLU A 579 33.40 16.66 -2.58
CA GLU A 579 32.93 17.85 -3.29
C GLU A 579 31.87 18.54 -2.42
N GLU A 580 32.32 19.61 -1.75
CA GLU A 580 31.52 20.59 -1.04
C GLU A 580 30.62 21.33 -2.04
N TRP A 581 29.30 21.16 -1.93
CA TRP A 581 28.34 21.83 -2.82
C TRP A 581 28.16 23.30 -2.42
N ASP A 582 28.36 24.22 -3.38
CA ASP A 582 28.22 25.67 -3.18
C ASP A 582 26.76 26.02 -2.80
N PRO A 583 26.50 26.84 -1.76
CA PRO A 583 25.15 27.20 -1.34
C PRO A 583 24.32 28.10 -2.30
N ASN A 584 24.76 28.37 -3.54
CA ASN A 584 24.15 29.39 -4.41
C ASN A 584 23.78 28.97 -5.86
N ASP A 585 23.80 27.68 -6.21
CA ASP A 585 23.26 27.16 -7.49
C ASP A 585 21.81 26.61 -7.37
#